data_AF-A0A661Y802-F1
#
_entry.id   AF-A0A661Y802-F1
#
_cell.length_a   1.000
_cell.length_b   1.000
_cell.length_c   1.000
_cell.angle_alpha   90.00
_cell.angle_beta   90.00
_cell.angle_gamma   90.00
#
_symmetry.space_group_name_H-M   'P 1'
#
loop_
_entity.id
_entity.type
_entity.pdbx_description
1 polymer ?
#
loop_
_entity_poly.entity_id
_entity_poly.type
_entity_poly.pdbx_seq_one_letter_code
_entity_poly.pdbx_strand_id
1 'polypeptide(L)'
;VSIDPLFSRNIYVDSKHPLRVFIQLEGDCNGVYVTEKSASGFTVKELQKGASNVPVSWHIVATRADDYDDKGNIVSNNVNARFPIAPKKLEPIKTEKRKSALKESTK
;
A
#
# COMPACT_ATOMS: atom_id res chain seq x y z
N VAL A 1 10.66 -8.97 17.38
CA VAL A 1 9.74 -9.82 16.60
C VAL A 1 10.41 -10.15 15.28
N SER A 2 10.61 -11.43 15.01
CA SER A 2 11.16 -11.89 13.74
C SER A 2 10.02 -12.11 12.75
N ILE A 3 10.17 -11.59 11.55
CA ILE A 3 9.22 -11.80 10.45
C ILE A 3 9.55 -13.12 9.77
N ASP A 4 8.51 -13.83 9.34
CA ASP A 4 8.65 -15.08 8.62
C ASP A 4 9.53 -14.92 7.36
N PRO A 5 10.51 -15.80 7.10
CA PRO A 5 11.41 -15.68 5.95
C PRO A 5 10.69 -15.70 4.58
N LEU A 6 9.60 -16.46 4.44
CA LEU A 6 8.79 -16.50 3.23
C LEU A 6 8.05 -15.17 3.02
N PHE A 7 7.59 -14.52 4.09
CA PHE A 7 7.07 -13.16 3.97
C PHE A 7 8.19 -12.16 3.64
N SER A 8 9.32 -12.24 4.35
CA SER A 8 10.45 -11.31 4.21
C SER A 8 11.01 -11.28 2.79
N ARG A 9 11.07 -12.41 2.08
CA ARG A 9 11.56 -12.47 0.69
C ARG A 9 10.60 -11.85 -0.34
N ASN A 10 9.33 -11.65 0.02
CA ASN A 10 8.29 -11.16 -0.88
C ASN A 10 8.00 -9.66 -0.69
N ILE A 11 8.72 -8.99 0.21
CA ILE A 11 8.56 -7.57 0.52
C ILE A 11 9.84 -6.79 0.25
N TYR A 12 9.70 -5.51 -0.03
CA TYR A 12 10.79 -4.56 -0.18
C TYR A 12 10.68 -3.49 0.90
N VAL A 13 11.78 -3.26 1.61
CA VAL A 13 11.86 -2.28 2.71
C VAL A 13 13.08 -1.40 2.53
N ASP A 14 12.85 -0.10 2.35
CA ASP A 14 13.89 0.93 2.34
C ASP A 14 13.34 2.25 2.93
N SER A 15 14.07 3.35 2.77
CA SER A 15 13.62 4.67 3.25
C SER A 15 12.41 5.23 2.50
N LYS A 16 12.18 4.84 1.24
CA LYS A 16 11.04 5.25 0.41
C LYS A 16 9.82 4.34 0.59
N HIS A 17 10.08 3.09 0.94
CA HIS A 17 9.14 1.99 1.12
C HIS A 17 9.25 1.44 2.55
N PRO A 18 8.91 2.24 3.58
CA PRO A 18 9.12 1.84 4.97
C PRO A 18 8.14 0.74 5.39
N LEU A 19 8.63 -0.20 6.21
CA LEU A 19 7.77 -1.14 6.92
C LEU A 19 6.89 -0.38 7.92
N ARG A 20 5.58 -0.64 7.84
CA ARG A 20 4.58 -0.13 8.79
C ARG A 20 4.15 -1.28 9.70
N VAL A 21 4.19 -1.03 11.00
CA VAL A 21 3.86 -2.01 12.03
C VAL A 21 2.75 -1.40 12.88
N PHE A 22 1.65 -2.11 13.00
CA PHE A 22 0.51 -1.74 13.82
C PHE A 22 0.40 -2.72 14.97
N ILE A 23 0.20 -2.19 16.18
CA ILE A 23 0.19 -2.98 17.41
C ILE A 23 -1.09 -2.71 18.16
N GLN A 24 -1.76 -3.78 18.56
CA GLN A 24 -2.84 -3.78 19.52
C GLN A 24 -2.29 -4.31 20.85
N LEU A 25 -2.50 -3.53 21.91
CA LEU A 25 -2.13 -3.90 23.28
C LEU A 25 -3.29 -4.69 23.90
N GLU A 26 -2.97 -5.80 24.56
CA GLU A 26 -3.97 -6.72 25.16
C GLU A 26 -3.87 -6.78 26.69
N GLY A 27 -3.26 -5.78 27.31
CA GLY A 27 -3.17 -5.66 28.75
C GLY A 27 -2.76 -4.27 29.20
N ASP A 28 -2.63 -4.11 30.51
CA ASP A 28 -2.28 -2.83 31.13
C ASP A 28 -0.80 -2.49 30.92
N CYS A 29 -0.56 -1.31 30.36
CA CYS A 29 0.76 -0.75 30.12
C CYS A 29 0.66 0.74 29.76
N ASN A 30 1.79 1.45 29.79
CA ASN A 30 1.86 2.87 29.42
C ASN A 30 2.02 3.12 27.91
N GLY A 31 1.78 2.09 27.09
CA GLY A 31 1.99 2.10 25.65
C GLY A 31 3.29 1.46 25.21
N VAL A 32 3.46 1.39 23.89
CA VAL A 32 4.64 0.81 23.25
C VAL A 32 5.09 1.67 22.07
N TYR A 33 6.33 1.51 21.65
CA TYR A 33 6.83 2.03 20.37
C TYR A 33 7.61 0.97 19.61
N VAL A 34 7.72 1.17 18.30
CA VAL A 34 8.40 0.23 17.39
C VAL A 34 9.68 0.84 16.86
N THR A 35 10.78 0.09 16.92
CA THR A 35 12.10 0.47 16.40
C THR A 35 12.71 -0.66 15.57
N GLU A 36 13.88 -0.40 14.98
CA GLU A 36 14.69 -1.40 14.26
C GLU A 36 13.90 -2.15 13.17
N LYS A 37 13.04 -1.41 12.46
CA LYS A 37 12.17 -1.97 11.42
C LYS A 37 12.99 -2.32 10.17
N SER A 38 12.87 -3.56 9.73
CA SER A 38 13.54 -4.09 8.54
C SER A 38 12.67 -5.18 7.90
N ALA A 39 13.07 -5.70 6.75
CA ALA A 39 12.35 -6.82 6.12
C ALA A 39 12.35 -8.09 6.99
N SER A 40 13.36 -8.29 7.84
CA SER A 40 13.52 -9.47 8.68
C SER A 40 12.84 -9.36 10.04
N GLY A 41 12.48 -8.15 10.49
CA GLY A 41 11.90 -7.98 11.81
C GLY A 41 11.76 -6.54 12.28
N PHE A 42 11.29 -6.41 13.52
CA PHE A 42 11.16 -5.15 14.25
C PHE A 42 11.19 -5.40 15.75
N THR A 43 11.51 -4.36 16.51
CA THR A 43 11.59 -4.40 17.97
C THR A 43 10.44 -3.59 18.57
N VAL A 44 9.69 -4.17 19.50
CA VAL A 44 8.64 -3.51 20.27
C VAL A 44 9.18 -3.21 21.66
N LYS A 45 9.08 -1.95 22.10
CA LYS A 45 9.53 -1.53 23.44
C LYS A 45 8.38 -0.94 24.22
N GLU A 46 8.19 -1.46 25.43
CA GLU A 46 7.22 -1.02 26.43
C GLU A 46 7.74 0.21 27.19
N LEU A 47 6.84 1.08 27.68
CA LEU A 47 7.15 2.40 28.22
C LEU A 47 7.13 2.52 29.76
N GLN A 48 6.79 1.45 30.49
CA GLN A 48 6.77 1.34 31.95
C GLN A 48 8.13 0.90 32.52
N LYS A 49 9.22 1.27 31.84
CA LYS A 49 10.62 1.13 32.33
C LYS A 49 10.98 -0.31 32.74
N GLY A 50 10.38 -1.32 32.10
CA GLY A 50 10.66 -2.73 32.36
C GLY A 50 9.98 -3.30 33.61
N ALA A 51 9.01 -2.59 34.20
CA ALA A 51 8.24 -3.08 35.34
C ALA A 51 7.05 -3.97 34.94
N SER A 52 6.70 -4.05 33.66
CA SER A 52 5.63 -4.89 33.15
C SER A 52 6.00 -5.52 31.79
N ASN A 53 5.29 -6.58 31.45
CA ASN A 53 5.25 -7.15 30.12
C ASN A 53 3.79 -7.27 29.70
N VAL A 54 3.47 -6.83 28.49
CA VAL A 54 2.10 -6.86 27.95
C VAL A 54 2.06 -7.74 26.70
N PRO A 55 1.10 -8.67 26.58
CA PRO A 55 0.85 -9.37 25.33
C PRO A 55 0.42 -8.37 24.25
N VAL A 56 0.89 -8.59 23.03
CA VAL A 56 0.58 -7.72 21.90
C VAL A 56 0.20 -8.53 20.67
N SER A 57 -0.85 -8.07 20.00
CA SER A 57 -1.19 -8.50 18.65
C SER A 57 -0.64 -7.48 17.66
N TRP A 58 -0.18 -7.95 16.51
CA TRP A 58 0.41 -7.07 15.51
C TRP A 58 0.04 -7.50 14.09
N HIS A 59 0.00 -6.53 13.19
CA HIS A 59 0.02 -6.77 11.76
C HIS A 59 0.95 -5.76 11.09
N ILE A 60 1.49 -6.15 9.93
CA ILE A 60 2.45 -5.32 9.19
C ILE A 60 1.97 -5.07 7.78
N VAL A 61 2.35 -3.90 7.25
CA VAL A 61 2.10 -3.50 5.87
C VAL A 61 3.44 -3.12 5.25
N ALA A 62 3.74 -3.70 4.09
CA ALA A 62 5.00 -3.53 3.36
C ALA A 62 4.74 -3.39 1.86
N THR A 63 5.72 -2.81 1.15
CA THR A 63 5.73 -2.80 -0.31
C THR A 63 6.08 -4.21 -0.83
N ARG A 64 5.41 -4.68 -1.88
CA ARG A 64 5.72 -5.97 -2.53
C ARG A 64 7.05 -5.87 -3.28
N ALA A 65 7.90 -6.88 -3.14
CA ALA A 65 9.16 -6.99 -3.88
C ALA A 65 8.94 -7.20 -5.38
N ASP A 66 9.92 -6.81 -6.20
CA ASP A 66 9.94 -7.15 -7.63
C ASP A 66 10.15 -8.66 -7.81
N ASP A 67 9.60 -9.19 -8.90
CA ASP A 67 9.78 -10.61 -9.27
C ASP A 67 10.92 -10.71 -10.29
N TYR A 68 11.83 -11.69 -10.09
CA TYR A 68 13.02 -11.89 -10.91
C TYR A 68 13.02 -13.29 -11.55
N ASP A 69 13.60 -13.39 -12.76
CA ASP A 69 13.88 -14.67 -13.39
C ASP A 69 15.17 -15.31 -12.82
N ASP A 70 15.45 -16.55 -13.21
CA ASP A 70 16.68 -17.27 -12.82
C ASP A 70 17.98 -16.58 -13.29
N LYS A 71 17.88 -15.61 -14.20
CA LYS A 71 19.00 -14.83 -14.74
C LYS A 71 19.14 -13.46 -14.06
N GLY A 72 18.26 -13.12 -13.11
CA GLY A 72 18.27 -11.86 -12.38
C GLY A 72 17.60 -10.68 -13.11
N ASN A 73 16.88 -10.92 -14.20
CA ASN A 73 16.08 -9.88 -14.86
C ASN A 73 14.76 -9.67 -14.13
N ILE A 74 14.30 -8.43 -14.04
CA ILE A 74 12.97 -8.11 -13.47
C ILE A 74 11.89 -8.58 -14.43
N VAL A 75 11.07 -9.52 -13.98
CA VAL A 75 9.90 -10.05 -14.70
C VAL A 75 8.65 -9.23 -14.36
N SER A 76 8.53 -8.77 -13.11
CA SER A 76 7.43 -7.89 -12.68
C SER A 76 7.96 -6.75 -11.81
N ASN A 77 7.69 -5.52 -12.21
CA ASN A 77 7.95 -4.34 -11.40
C ASN A 77 6.77 -4.08 -10.47
N ASN A 78 6.97 -4.31 -9.17
CA ASN A 78 5.98 -4.13 -8.12
C ASN A 78 6.34 -2.95 -7.22
N VAL A 79 7.64 -2.75 -6.93
CA VAL A 79 8.11 -1.78 -5.92
C VAL A 79 7.73 -0.34 -6.28
N ASN A 80 7.90 0.03 -7.55
CA ASN A 80 7.64 1.39 -8.02
C ASN A 80 6.42 1.46 -8.94
N ALA A 81 5.60 0.40 -8.98
CA ALA A 81 4.40 0.35 -9.78
C ALA A 81 3.44 1.47 -9.38
N ARG A 82 3.11 2.33 -10.35
CA ARG A 82 2.11 3.39 -10.21
C ARG A 82 1.16 3.31 -11.37
N PHE A 83 -0.08 3.74 -11.14
CA PHE A 83 -1.01 3.93 -12.23
C PHE A 83 -0.43 4.91 -13.24
N PRO A 84 -0.60 4.65 -14.55
CA PRO A 84 -0.24 5.63 -15.56
C PRO A 84 -1.05 6.91 -15.34
N ILE A 85 -0.50 8.02 -15.83
CA ILE A 85 -1.25 9.27 -15.88
C ILE A 85 -2.53 9.02 -16.67
N ALA A 86 -3.66 9.50 -16.14
CA ALA A 86 -4.94 9.35 -16.79
C ALA A 86 -4.87 9.88 -18.23
N PRO A 87 -5.49 9.19 -19.20
CA PRO A 87 -5.55 9.69 -20.56
C PRO A 87 -6.22 11.07 -20.57
N LYS A 88 -5.86 11.89 -21.55
CA LYS A 88 -6.53 13.19 -21.75
C LYS A 88 -8.04 12.97 -21.91
N LYS A 89 -8.82 13.91 -21.40
CA LYS A 89 -10.28 13.94 -21.58
C LYS A 89 -10.62 13.80 -23.06
N LEU A 90 -11.57 12.92 -23.37
CA LEU A 90 -12.08 12.79 -24.74
C LEU A 90 -12.79 14.09 -25.16
N GLU A 91 -12.52 14.53 -26.37
CA GLU A 91 -13.24 15.65 -26.97
C GLU A 91 -14.72 15.29 -27.15
N PRO A 92 -15.66 16.20 -26.84
CA PRO A 92 -17.08 15.93 -27.01
C PRO A 92 -17.40 15.69 -28.49
N ILE A 93 -18.11 14.60 -28.77
CA ILE A 93 -18.65 14.33 -30.10
C ILE A 93 -19.61 15.46 -30.45
N LYS A 94 -19.33 16.22 -31.51
CA LYS A 94 -20.25 17.24 -32.02
C LYS A 94 -21.52 16.55 -32.52
N THR A 95 -22.59 16.58 -31.74
CA THR A 95 -23.91 16.21 -32.22
C THR A 95 -24.39 17.31 -33.17
N GLU A 96 -24.44 17.03 -34.48
CA GLU A 96 -25.14 17.91 -35.40
C GLU A 96 -26.61 17.97 -34.99
N LYS A 97 -27.10 19.17 -34.68
CA LYS A 97 -28.53 19.42 -34.44
C LYS A 97 -29.26 19.09 -35.74
N ARG A 98 -29.91 17.92 -35.83
CA ARG A 98 -30.97 17.71 -36.83
C ARG A 98 -32.04 18.76 -36.56
N LYS A 99 -32.20 19.72 -37.48
CA LYS A 99 -33.37 20.62 -37.49
C LYS A 99 -34.60 19.73 -37.70
N SER A 100 -35.42 19.57 -36.66
CA SER A 100 -36.77 19.04 -36.83
C SER A 100 -37.56 20.06 -37.65
N ALA A 101 -37.96 19.68 -38.87
CA ALA A 101 -38.90 20.46 -39.66
C ALA A 101 -40.28 20.35 -39.00
N LEU A 102 -40.63 21.32 -38.15
CA LEU A 102 -42.01 21.53 -37.72
C LEU A 102 -42.74 22.17 -38.91
N LYS A 103 -43.48 21.38 -39.69
CA LYS A 103 -44.46 21.91 -40.64
C LYS A 103 -45.66 22.37 -39.82
N GLU A 104 -45.79 23.67 -39.58
CA GLU A 104 -47.06 24.26 -39.19
C GLU A 104 -48.05 24.07 -40.36
N SER A 105 -49.07 23.25 -40.12
CA SER A 105 -50.23 23.12 -41.00
C SER A 105 -51.14 24.32 -40.74
N THR A 106 -51.00 25.39 -41.52
CA THR A 106 -51.96 26.49 -41.52
C THR A 106 -53.18 26.11 -42.36
N LYS A 107 -54.35 26.19 -41.71
CA LYS A 107 -55.76 26.17 -42.16
C LYS A 107 -56.06 26.02 -43.65
#